data_AF-A0A1X7L0B3-F1
#
_entry.id   AF-A0A1X7L0B3-F1
#
_cell.length_a   1.000
_cell.length_b   1.000
_cell.length_c   1.000
_cell.angle_alpha   90.00
_cell.angle_beta   90.00
_cell.angle_gamma   90.00
#
_symmetry.space_group_name_H-M   'P 1'
#
loop_
_entity.id
_entity.type
_entity.pdbx_description
1 polymer ?
#
loop_
_entity_poly.entity_id
_entity_poly.type
_entity_poly.pdbx_seq_one_letter_code
_entity_poly.pdbx_strand_id
1 'polypeptide(L)' 'DLAGAKQFYTAFTKDGGKASQCVDCGQCETACPQNIPIRKALKEVVETLE' A
#
# COMPACT_ATOMS: atom_id res chain seq x y z
N ASP A 1 13.40 -9.83 8.78
CA ASP A 1 12.41 -9.68 9.87
C ASP A 1 11.49 -8.49 9.58
N LEU A 2 10.47 -8.27 10.42
CA LEU A 2 9.50 -7.18 10.21
C LEU A 2 10.16 -5.78 10.31
N ALA A 3 11.16 -5.62 11.17
CA ALA A 3 11.85 -4.34 11.32
C ALA A 3 12.63 -3.98 10.04
N GLY A 4 13.35 -4.95 9.46
CA GLY A 4 14.00 -4.78 8.17
C GLY A 4 13.00 -4.45 7.05
N ALA A 5 11.84 -5.10 7.03
CA ALA A 5 10.79 -4.82 6.04
C ALA A 5 10.27 -3.37 6.12
N LYS A 6 10.00 -2.85 7.33
CA LYS A 6 9.62 -1.45 7.55
C LYS A 6 10.69 -0.46 7.07
N GLN A 7 11.97 -0.76 7.31
CA GLN A 7 13.08 0.08 6.85
C GLN A 7 13.15 0.14 5.32
N PHE A 8 13.07 -1.00 4.64
CA PHE A 8 13.08 -1.03 3.18
C PHE A 8 11.86 -0.32 2.59
N TYR A 9 10.67 -0.56 3.15
CA TYR A 9 9.45 0.12 2.72
C TYR A 9 9.59 1.65 2.81
N THR A 10 10.09 2.15 3.94
CA THR A 10 10.34 3.58 4.15
C THR A 10 11.35 4.13 3.14
N ALA A 11 12.41 3.39 2.84
CA ALA A 11 13.43 3.79 1.88
C ALA A 11 12.89 3.85 0.43
N PHE A 12 12.07 2.88 0.02
CA PHE A 12 11.49 2.83 -1.33
C PHE A 12 10.36 3.84 -1.53
N THR A 13 9.67 4.24 -0.47
CA THR A 13 8.55 5.21 -0.53
C THR A 13 8.95 6.62 -0.11
N LYS A 14 10.26 6.89 0.04
CA LYS A 14 10.77 8.18 0.55
C LYS A 14 10.33 9.38 -0.32
N ASP A 15 10.19 9.16 -1.62
CA ASP A 15 9.85 10.20 -2.61
C ASP A 15 8.35 10.18 -2.99
N GLY A 16 7.54 9.33 -2.34
CA GLY A 16 6.12 9.18 -2.60
C GLY A 16 5.69 7.73 -2.83
N GLY A 17 4.39 7.54 -3.11
CA GLY A 17 3.80 6.22 -3.35
C GLY A 17 3.50 5.44 -2.06
N LYS A 18 3.41 6.11 -0.91
CA LYS A 18 3.00 5.46 0.34
C LYS A 18 1.56 4.98 0.25
N ALA A 19 1.27 3.84 0.85
CA ALA A 19 -0.08 3.29 0.93
C ALA A 19 -1.04 4.25 1.67
N SER A 20 -0.54 5.01 2.64
CA SER A 20 -1.31 6.06 3.33
C SER A 20 -1.75 7.24 2.44
N GLN A 21 -1.19 7.37 1.23
CA GLN A 21 -1.64 8.38 0.26
C GLN A 21 -2.88 7.93 -0.53
N CYS A 22 -3.34 6.69 -0.36
CA CYS A 22 -4.58 6.23 -0.98
C CYS A 22 -5.78 7.04 -0.47
N VAL A 23 -6.53 7.65 -1.39
CA VAL A 23 -7.74 8.43 -1.08
C VAL A 23 -9.03 7.61 -1.20
N ASP A 24 -8.92 6.28 -1.20
CA ASP A 24 -10.06 5.35 -1.27
C ASP A 24 -10.95 5.54 -2.53
N CYS A 25 -10.36 5.96 -3.66
CA CYS A 25 -11.12 6.28 -4.89
C CYS A 25 -11.69 5.07 -5.63
N GLY A 26 -11.16 3.86 -5.42
CA GLY A 26 -11.62 2.62 -6.03
C GLY A 26 -11.21 2.37 -7.49
N GLN A 27 -10.56 3.33 -8.16
CA GLN A 27 -10.19 3.21 -9.58
C GLN A 27 -9.32 1.98 -9.87
N CYS A 28 -8.39 1.65 -8.97
CA CYS A 28 -7.51 0.49 -9.11
C CYS A 28 -8.29 -0.84 -9.08
N GLU A 29 -9.32 -0.94 -8.23
CA GLU A 29 -10.16 -2.14 -8.12
C GLU A 29 -11.06 -2.28 -9.35
N THR A 30 -11.66 -1.18 -9.82
CA THR A 30 -12.46 -1.17 -11.06
C THR A 30 -11.65 -1.55 -12.29
N ALA A 31 -10.38 -1.14 -12.36
CA ALA A 31 -9.49 -1.47 -13.46
C ALA A 31 -8.93 -2.90 -13.39
N CYS A 32 -9.00 -3.57 -12.23
CA CYS A 32 -8.38 -4.86 -12.03
C CYS A 32 -9.24 -6.00 -12.63
N PRO A 33 -8.77 -6.74 -13.64
CA PRO A 33 -9.54 -7.83 -14.26
C PRO A 33 -9.76 -9.03 -13.33
N GLN A 34 -8.94 -9.15 -12.28
CA GLN A 34 -9.06 -10.21 -11.27
C GLN A 34 -9.93 -9.80 -10.08
N ASN A 35 -10.39 -8.54 -10.04
CA ASN A 35 -11.22 -7.98 -8.97
C ASN A 35 -10.64 -8.22 -7.56
N ILE A 36 -9.35 -7.93 -7.38
CA ILE A 36 -8.68 -8.10 -6.08
C ILE A 36 -8.94 -6.90 -5.16
N PRO A 37 -8.98 -7.10 -3.83
CA PRO A 37 -9.31 -6.03 -2.88
C PRO A 37 -8.08 -5.13 -2.58
N ILE A 38 -7.64 -4.35 -3.58
CA ILE A 38 -6.44 -3.51 -3.50
C ILE A 38 -6.51 -2.53 -2.32
N ARG A 39 -7.65 -1.90 -2.07
CA ARG A 39 -7.79 -0.90 -1.00
C ARG A 39 -7.69 -1.53 0.39
N LYS A 40 -8.13 -2.78 0.54
CA LYS A 40 -7.93 -3.56 1.76
C LYS A 40 -6.44 -3.84 1.98
N ALA A 41 -5.74 -4.29 0.94
CA ALA A 41 -4.31 -4.54 1.01
C ALA A 41 -3.50 -3.27 1.34
N LEU A 42 -3.88 -2.11 0.78
CA LEU A 42 -3.24 -0.83 1.10
C LEU A 42 -3.42 -0.47 2.58
N LYS A 43 -4.59 -0.70 3.17
CA LYS A 43 -4.83 -0.49 4.62
C LYS A 43 -3.95 -1.41 5.47
N GLU A 44 -3.83 -2.69 5.09
CA GLU A 44 -2.95 -3.65 5.78
C GLU A 44 -1.46 -3.25 5.68
N VAL A 45 -1.03 -2.70 4.54
CA VAL A 45 0.33 -2.15 4.36
C VAL A 45 0.57 -0.98 5.30
N VAL A 46 -0.38 -0.05 5.45
CA VAL A 46 -0.26 1.06 6.40
C VAL A 46 -0.12 0.53 7.84
N GLU A 47 -0.91 -0.46 8.24
CA GLU A 47 -0.83 -1.02 9.59
C GLU A 47 0.48 -1.79 9.86
N THR A 48 1.04 -2.42 8.82
CA THR A 48 2.16 -3.36 8.99
C THR A 48 3.52 -2.73 8.70
N LEU A 49 3.63 -1.90 7.66
CA LEU A 49 4.89 -1.42 7.10
C LEU A 49 5.14 0.08 7.28
N GLU A 50 4.09 0.87 7.50
CA GLU A 50 4.20 2.27 7.92
C GLU A 50 4.25 2.39 9.45
#